data_AF-A0AAV4GUC1-F1
#
_entry.id   AF-A0AAV4GUC1-F1
#
_cell.length_a   1.000
_cell.length_b   1.000
_cell.length_c   1.000
_cell.angle_alpha   90.00
_cell.angle_beta   90.00
_cell.angle_gamma   90.00
#
_symmetry.space_group_name_H-M   'P 1'
#
loop_
_entity.id
_entity.type
_entity.pdbx_description
1 polymer ?
#
loop_
_entity_poly.entity_id
_entity_poly.type
_entity_poly.pdbx_seq_one_letter_code
_entity_poly.pdbx_strand_id
1 'polypeptide(L)'
;MQWQVCVSLVVLAFQAHVSLSQDDTDEPPINIDVNGYVAYCPCMGRFGNQADQFLGALAFAKGLNRTLIVPPWVEYREGHRKAVMVPYSEYFRLEALSEYHRVISMERFMEDLSAYEWPVGKRKVFCYSDRHGAKKGDCNAKEGNPFGPFWDWFEIDFEESEIFGPLYFNTHSPSAMHEWIVKYRPDPYPVLAFVGPPAPFPVTYHNAKLHRYVQWSDQYNMKAEEFILENLYDLRPFIAIHLRNGVDFKRACEHVKESPSMFAAKQCIGERGQYGTTTDEMCFPSTDTVVAQ
;
A
#
# COMPACT_ATOMS: atom_id res chain seq x y z
N MET A 1 -2.77 -18.89 89.71
CA MET A 1 -3.92 -19.34 88.91
C MET A 1 -3.65 -18.91 87.47
N GLN A 2 -3.28 -19.88 86.63
CA GLN A 2 -2.86 -19.72 85.24
C GLN A 2 -3.98 -19.20 84.37
N TRP A 3 -3.68 -18.31 83.40
CA TRP A 3 -4.22 -18.35 82.03
C TRP A 3 -3.20 -17.69 81.10
N GLN A 4 -2.40 -18.50 80.41
CA GLN A 4 -1.59 -18.11 79.26
C GLN A 4 -2.50 -18.15 78.03
N VAL A 5 -2.64 -17.02 77.33
CA VAL A 5 -3.29 -16.97 76.01
C VAL A 5 -2.17 -17.10 74.96
N CYS A 6 -2.09 -18.26 74.31
CA CYS A 6 -1.29 -18.45 73.10
C CYS A 6 -2.03 -17.84 71.91
N VAL A 7 -1.44 -16.83 71.28
CA VAL A 7 -1.86 -16.35 69.96
C VAL A 7 -1.01 -17.07 68.92
N SER A 8 -1.63 -18.02 68.21
CA SER A 8 -1.01 -18.67 67.05
C SER A 8 -1.07 -17.74 65.84
N LEU A 9 0.09 -17.27 65.38
CA LEU A 9 0.27 -16.61 64.10
C LEU A 9 0.21 -17.67 62.98
N VAL A 10 -0.90 -17.73 62.26
CA VAL A 10 -1.01 -18.47 61.00
C VAL A 10 -0.45 -17.58 59.90
N VAL A 11 0.76 -17.88 59.43
CA VAL A 11 1.31 -17.28 58.20
C VAL A 11 0.69 -18.00 57.02
N LEU A 12 -0.30 -17.38 56.39
CA LEU A 12 -0.82 -17.80 55.08
C LEU A 12 0.20 -17.41 54.01
N ALA A 13 1.01 -18.37 53.58
CA ALA A 13 1.84 -18.24 52.39
C ALA A 13 0.92 -18.28 51.15
N PHE A 14 0.63 -17.11 50.57
CA PHE A 14 0.07 -17.03 49.23
C PHE A 14 1.14 -17.46 48.22
N GLN A 15 1.07 -18.71 47.74
CA GLN A 15 1.75 -19.10 46.51
C GLN A 15 1.06 -18.39 45.35
N ALA A 16 1.67 -17.31 44.87
CA ALA A 16 1.33 -16.76 43.57
C ALA A 16 1.79 -17.78 42.51
N HIS A 17 0.86 -18.60 42.02
CA HIS A 17 1.05 -19.26 40.74
C HIS A 17 1.02 -18.19 39.66
N VAL A 18 2.21 -17.81 39.20
CA VAL A 18 2.38 -17.11 37.93
C VAL A 18 2.02 -18.13 36.84
N SER A 19 0.75 -18.13 36.43
CA SER A 19 0.36 -18.68 35.15
C SER A 19 1.03 -17.82 34.08
N LEU A 20 2.01 -18.39 33.38
CA LEU A 20 2.47 -17.85 32.10
C LEU A 20 1.24 -17.74 31.20
N SER A 21 0.72 -16.53 31.03
CA SER A 21 -0.13 -16.22 29.90
C SER A 21 0.74 -16.37 28.67
N GLN A 22 0.54 -17.47 27.93
CA GLN A 22 0.84 -17.47 26.51
C GLN A 22 0.02 -16.32 25.94
N ASP A 23 0.72 -15.28 25.52
CA ASP A 23 0.19 -14.26 24.63
C ASP A 23 0.02 -14.95 23.27
N ASP A 24 -1.00 -15.81 23.16
CA ASP A 24 -1.54 -16.25 21.88
C ASP A 24 -2.21 -15.00 21.30
N THR A 25 -1.45 -14.25 20.51
CA THR A 25 -2.05 -13.38 19.50
C THR A 25 -2.85 -14.31 18.60
N ASP A 26 -4.15 -14.35 18.85
CA ASP A 26 -5.17 -15.17 18.19
C ASP A 26 -5.37 -14.66 16.74
N GLU A 27 -4.29 -14.64 15.95
CA GLU A 27 -4.37 -14.38 14.53
C GLU A 27 -5.05 -15.58 13.87
N PRO A 28 -6.10 -15.38 13.06
CA PRO A 28 -6.83 -16.48 12.46
C PRO A 28 -5.89 -17.34 11.61
N PRO A 29 -6.08 -18.67 11.60
CA PRO A 29 -5.23 -19.58 10.84
C PRO A 29 -5.24 -19.20 9.35
N ILE A 30 -4.05 -19.09 8.77
CA ILE A 30 -3.90 -18.63 7.39
C ILE A 30 -4.35 -19.73 6.45
N ASN A 31 -5.43 -19.46 5.71
CA ASN A 31 -5.93 -20.34 4.68
C ASN A 31 -5.29 -19.98 3.33
N ILE A 32 -4.71 -20.97 2.66
CA ILE A 32 -4.15 -20.83 1.32
C ILE A 32 -5.27 -20.48 0.33
N ASP A 33 -5.13 -19.37 -0.41
CA ASP A 33 -6.08 -19.01 -1.46
C ASP A 33 -5.78 -19.82 -2.71
N VAL A 34 -6.63 -20.79 -3.02
CA VAL A 34 -6.53 -21.64 -4.21
C VAL A 34 -6.61 -20.86 -5.54
N ASN A 35 -7.07 -19.60 -5.51
CA ASN A 35 -7.03 -18.71 -6.67
C ASN A 35 -5.66 -18.02 -6.83
N GLY A 36 -4.81 -18.10 -5.80
CA GLY A 36 -3.48 -17.48 -5.75
C GLY A 36 -3.50 -15.99 -5.38
N TYR A 37 -2.36 -15.36 -5.60
CA TYR A 37 -2.01 -14.06 -5.02
C TYR A 37 -1.53 -13.06 -6.09
N VAL A 38 -1.64 -11.77 -5.77
CA VAL A 38 -1.03 -10.66 -6.52
C VAL A 38 -0.06 -9.92 -5.60
N ALA A 39 1.19 -9.79 -6.01
CA ALA A 39 2.22 -9.02 -5.32
C ALA A 39 2.75 -7.92 -6.23
N TYR A 40 3.23 -6.80 -5.69
CA TYR A 40 3.87 -5.77 -6.49
C TYR A 40 4.77 -4.88 -5.65
N CYS A 41 5.72 -4.20 -6.29
CA CYS A 41 6.43 -3.08 -5.67
C CYS A 41 5.69 -1.76 -5.92
N PRO A 42 5.37 -0.94 -4.90
CA PRO A 42 4.92 0.45 -5.06
C PRO A 42 6.09 1.38 -5.46
N CYS A 43 6.77 1.02 -6.55
CA CYS A 43 8.08 1.55 -6.95
C CYS A 43 8.01 2.87 -7.75
N MET A 44 6.85 3.51 -7.88
CA MET A 44 6.69 4.74 -8.66
C MET A 44 6.24 5.91 -7.78
N GLY A 45 7.10 6.93 -7.68
CA GLY A 45 6.80 8.18 -6.97
C GLY A 45 6.82 8.06 -5.44
N ARG A 46 6.19 9.04 -4.78
CA ARG A 46 6.08 9.12 -3.30
C ARG A 46 4.72 8.60 -2.84
N PHE A 47 4.43 8.70 -1.54
CA PHE A 47 3.20 8.22 -0.91
C PHE A 47 1.92 8.49 -1.74
N GLY A 48 1.71 9.71 -2.22
CA GLY A 48 0.52 10.03 -3.04
C GLY A 48 0.41 9.21 -4.33
N ASN A 49 1.53 8.97 -5.04
CA ASN A 49 1.54 8.11 -6.24
C ASN A 49 1.28 6.65 -5.88
N GLN A 50 1.88 6.18 -4.79
CA GLN A 50 1.74 4.81 -4.32
C GLN A 50 0.30 4.52 -3.89
N ALA A 51 -0.32 5.42 -3.12
CA ALA A 51 -1.71 5.31 -2.68
C ALA A 51 -2.68 5.32 -3.87
N ASP A 52 -2.44 6.20 -4.85
CA ASP A 52 -3.24 6.30 -6.06
C ASP A 52 -3.21 5.00 -6.89
N GLN A 53 -2.03 4.43 -7.11
CA GLN A 53 -1.88 3.15 -7.81
C GLN A 53 -2.35 1.94 -6.98
N PHE A 54 -2.22 1.99 -5.65
CA PHE A 54 -2.72 0.95 -4.75
C PHE A 54 -4.22 0.70 -4.95
N LEU A 55 -5.03 1.75 -5.12
CA LEU A 55 -6.47 1.61 -5.40
C LEU A 55 -6.72 0.82 -6.68
N GLY A 56 -5.92 1.05 -7.73
CA GLY A 56 -6.01 0.26 -8.96
C GLY A 56 -5.55 -1.19 -8.79
N ALA A 57 -4.49 -1.42 -8.01
CA ALA A 57 -3.97 -2.77 -7.73
C ALA A 57 -4.98 -3.60 -6.90
N LEU A 58 -5.66 -2.96 -5.96
CA LEU A 58 -6.75 -3.56 -5.18
C LEU A 58 -7.94 -3.95 -6.06
N ALA A 59 -8.35 -3.09 -6.98
CA ALA A 59 -9.37 -3.42 -7.98
C ALA A 59 -8.93 -4.56 -8.90
N PHE A 60 -7.65 -4.60 -9.28
CA PHE A 60 -7.09 -5.63 -10.16
C PHE A 60 -7.06 -7.00 -9.49
N ALA A 61 -6.59 -7.08 -8.24
CA ALA A 61 -6.61 -8.31 -7.46
C ALA A 61 -8.05 -8.87 -7.31
N LYS A 62 -9.04 -7.99 -7.05
CA LYS A 62 -10.45 -8.38 -7.04
C LYS A 62 -10.93 -8.87 -8.42
N GLY A 63 -10.54 -8.19 -9.49
CA GLY A 63 -10.89 -8.56 -10.87
C GLY A 63 -10.37 -9.95 -11.27
N LEU A 64 -9.21 -10.36 -10.76
CA LEU A 64 -8.67 -11.70 -10.94
C LEU A 64 -9.17 -12.73 -9.92
N ASN A 65 -9.93 -12.28 -8.91
CA ASN A 65 -10.28 -13.06 -7.73
C ASN A 65 -9.06 -13.69 -7.05
N ARG A 66 -7.95 -12.94 -6.93
CA ARG A 66 -6.71 -13.36 -6.25
C ARG A 66 -6.48 -12.53 -5.00
N THR A 67 -6.00 -13.11 -3.92
CA THR A 67 -5.70 -12.34 -2.70
C THR A 67 -4.61 -11.30 -2.98
N LEU A 68 -4.82 -10.04 -2.60
CA LEU A 68 -3.79 -9.01 -2.74
C LEU A 68 -2.79 -9.13 -1.59
N ILE A 69 -1.51 -9.29 -1.92
CA ILE A 69 -0.41 -9.11 -0.99
C ILE A 69 -0.14 -7.60 -0.92
N VAL A 70 -0.59 -6.97 0.15
CA VAL A 70 -0.50 -5.52 0.36
C VAL A 70 0.95 -5.17 0.71
N PRO A 71 1.65 -4.40 -0.15
CA PRO A 71 3.05 -4.09 0.10
C PRO A 71 3.21 -3.03 1.19
N PRO A 72 4.38 -2.96 1.85
CA PRO A 72 4.75 -1.78 2.61
C PRO A 72 4.86 -0.54 1.70
N TRP A 73 4.65 0.63 2.28
CA TRP A 73 4.94 1.91 1.65
C TRP A 73 6.44 2.10 1.48
N VAL A 74 6.83 2.77 0.41
CA VAL A 74 8.23 3.11 0.12
C VAL A 74 8.47 4.58 0.49
N GLU A 75 9.36 4.82 1.46
CA GLU A 75 9.74 6.14 1.91
C GLU A 75 11.17 6.51 1.52
N TYR A 76 11.33 7.75 1.04
CA TYR A 76 12.62 8.36 0.80
C TYR A 76 12.92 9.32 1.95
N ARG A 77 13.78 8.90 2.87
CA ARG A 77 14.14 9.67 4.05
C ARG A 77 15.43 10.46 3.80
N GLU A 78 15.49 11.68 4.29
CA GLU A 78 16.71 12.48 4.23
C GLU A 78 17.86 11.74 4.92
N GLY A 79 19.07 11.84 4.35
CA GLY A 79 20.25 11.11 4.82
C GLY A 79 20.30 9.62 4.48
N HIS A 80 19.21 9.02 3.97
CA HIS A 80 19.17 7.60 3.59
C HIS A 80 19.43 7.43 2.10
N ARG A 81 20.41 6.59 1.74
CA ARG A 81 20.73 6.31 0.32
C ARG A 81 19.73 5.38 -0.36
N LYS A 82 19.13 4.46 0.41
CA LYS A 82 18.13 3.49 -0.06
C LYS A 82 16.76 3.89 0.50
N ALA A 83 15.70 3.58 -0.24
CA ALA A 83 14.35 3.72 0.28
C ALA A 83 14.10 2.76 1.44
N VAL A 84 13.18 3.13 2.33
CA VAL A 84 12.77 2.38 3.52
C VAL A 84 11.35 1.87 3.33
N MET A 85 11.10 0.63 3.76
CA MET A 85 9.80 -0.01 3.70
C MET A 85 9.06 0.21 5.02
N VAL A 86 7.88 0.81 4.95
CA VAL A 86 7.01 1.06 6.10
C VAL A 86 5.76 0.20 5.96
N PRO A 87 5.46 -0.71 6.91
CA PRO A 87 4.29 -1.58 6.83
C PRO A 87 3.01 -0.81 6.54
N TYR A 88 2.10 -1.40 5.77
CA TYR A 88 0.80 -0.78 5.49
C TYR A 88 0.05 -0.42 6.79
N SER A 89 0.13 -1.33 7.77
CA SER A 89 -0.49 -1.24 9.09
C SER A 89 0.01 -0.09 9.96
N GLU A 90 1.17 0.50 9.66
CA GLU A 90 1.64 1.70 10.36
C GLU A 90 0.64 2.86 10.13
N TYR A 91 0.15 3.01 8.90
CA TYR A 91 -0.71 4.12 8.50
C TYR A 91 -2.19 3.75 8.42
N PHE A 92 -2.51 2.52 8.05
CA PHE A 92 -3.87 2.13 7.70
C PHE A 92 -4.26 0.77 8.24
N ARG A 93 -5.54 0.59 8.53
CA ARG A 93 -6.11 -0.68 8.98
C ARG A 93 -6.22 -1.68 7.83
N LEU A 94 -5.48 -2.78 7.91
CA LEU A 94 -5.45 -3.81 6.87
C LEU A 94 -6.82 -4.50 6.73
N GLU A 95 -7.46 -4.77 7.87
CA GLU A 95 -8.77 -5.41 7.99
C GLU A 95 -9.91 -4.62 7.31
N ALA A 96 -9.79 -3.30 7.21
CA ALA A 96 -10.78 -2.47 6.51
C ALA A 96 -10.81 -2.76 5.00
N LEU A 97 -9.69 -3.19 4.42
CA LEU A 97 -9.61 -3.60 3.01
C LEU A 97 -10.36 -4.92 2.75
N SER A 98 -10.44 -5.79 3.75
CA SER A 98 -11.12 -7.09 3.66
C SER A 98 -12.62 -6.95 3.38
N GLU A 99 -13.22 -5.80 3.70
CA GLU A 99 -14.59 -5.48 3.28
C GLU A 99 -14.77 -5.37 1.76
N TYR A 100 -13.71 -5.02 1.04
CA TYR A 100 -13.72 -4.95 -0.42
C TYR A 100 -13.27 -6.26 -1.06
N HIS A 101 -12.12 -6.78 -0.65
CA HIS A 101 -11.49 -7.95 -1.26
C HIS A 101 -10.49 -8.59 -0.30
N ARG A 102 -10.15 -9.85 -0.56
CA ARG A 102 -9.19 -10.60 0.28
C ARG A 102 -7.81 -9.96 0.18
N VAL A 103 -7.21 -9.70 1.34
CA VAL A 103 -5.87 -9.12 1.48
C VAL A 103 -5.05 -9.88 2.51
N ILE A 104 -3.73 -9.80 2.36
CA ILE A 104 -2.73 -10.21 3.36
C ILE A 104 -1.58 -9.21 3.30
N SER A 105 -0.92 -8.90 4.41
CA SER A 105 0.28 -8.06 4.36
C SER A 105 1.44 -8.80 3.70
N MET A 106 2.36 -8.08 3.05
CA MET A 106 3.56 -8.69 2.48
C MET A 106 4.40 -9.36 3.56
N GLU A 107 4.53 -8.73 4.74
CA GLU A 107 5.24 -9.29 5.89
C GLU A 107 4.70 -10.68 6.24
N ARG A 108 3.39 -10.78 6.46
CA ARG A 108 2.74 -12.03 6.84
C ARG A 108 2.76 -13.08 5.72
N PHE A 109 2.57 -12.67 4.47
CA PHE A 109 2.70 -13.59 3.33
C PHE A 109 4.12 -14.16 3.23
N MET A 110 5.14 -13.32 3.42
CA MET A 110 6.52 -13.75 3.32
C MET A 110 6.93 -14.67 4.47
N GLU A 111 6.49 -14.39 5.69
CA GLU A 111 6.74 -15.21 6.88
C GLU A 111 6.04 -16.57 6.81
N ASP A 112 4.74 -16.58 6.51
CA ASP A 112 3.92 -17.76 6.75
C ASP A 112 3.64 -18.60 5.50
N LEU A 113 3.60 -17.98 4.32
CA LEU A 113 3.12 -18.62 3.08
C LEU A 113 4.18 -18.78 2.00
N SER A 114 5.19 -17.90 1.95
CA SER A 114 6.10 -17.86 0.81
C SER A 114 6.88 -19.17 0.61
N ALA A 115 7.23 -19.88 1.68
CA ALA A 115 7.93 -21.17 1.57
C ALA A 115 7.11 -22.24 0.83
N TYR A 116 5.79 -22.14 0.83
CA TYR A 116 4.87 -23.12 0.23
C TYR A 116 4.29 -22.64 -1.10
N GLU A 117 3.75 -21.42 -1.12
CA GLU A 117 3.06 -20.85 -2.28
C GLU A 117 4.02 -20.17 -3.27
N TRP A 118 5.19 -19.72 -2.81
CA TRP A 118 6.14 -18.97 -3.64
C TRP A 118 7.62 -19.22 -3.28
N PRO A 119 8.05 -20.50 -3.30
CA PRO A 119 9.36 -20.89 -2.79
C PRO A 119 10.50 -20.29 -3.61
N VAL A 120 11.64 -20.11 -2.95
CA VAL A 120 12.92 -19.80 -3.60
C VAL A 120 13.19 -20.80 -4.73
N GLY A 121 13.71 -20.34 -5.87
CA GLY A 121 13.88 -21.19 -7.05
C GLY A 121 12.64 -21.32 -7.95
N LYS A 122 11.50 -20.72 -7.59
CA LYS A 122 10.29 -20.67 -8.44
C LYS A 122 9.68 -19.27 -8.61
N ARG A 123 10.37 -18.24 -8.10
CA ARG A 123 9.82 -16.88 -8.05
C ARG A 123 9.90 -16.21 -9.42
N LYS A 124 8.73 -15.95 -10.02
CA LYS A 124 8.59 -15.24 -11.30
C LYS A 124 8.23 -13.78 -11.06
N VAL A 125 8.72 -12.89 -11.92
CA VAL A 125 8.35 -11.46 -11.93
C VAL A 125 7.74 -11.03 -13.25
N PHE A 126 6.74 -10.16 -13.20
CA PHE A 126 5.93 -9.75 -14.33
C PHE A 126 6.22 -8.32 -14.74
N CYS A 127 6.39 -8.10 -16.05
CA CYS A 127 6.49 -6.78 -16.66
C CYS A 127 5.85 -6.77 -18.06
N TYR A 128 5.43 -5.59 -18.52
CA TYR A 128 4.69 -5.47 -19.78
C TYR A 128 5.56 -5.83 -21.00
N SER A 129 6.82 -5.41 -20.95
CA SER A 129 7.86 -5.63 -21.96
C SER A 129 9.23 -5.59 -21.29
N ASP A 130 10.26 -6.02 -22.02
CA ASP A 130 11.66 -5.88 -21.63
C ASP A 130 11.94 -4.45 -21.11
N ARG A 131 12.51 -4.34 -19.92
CA ARG A 131 12.84 -3.03 -19.31
C ARG A 131 14.19 -2.52 -19.82
N HIS A 132 14.39 -1.21 -19.75
CA HIS A 132 15.64 -0.59 -20.20
C HIS A 132 16.86 -1.19 -19.48
N GLY A 133 17.90 -1.53 -20.25
CA GLY A 133 19.10 -2.19 -19.74
C GLY A 133 18.96 -3.71 -19.49
N ALA A 134 17.76 -4.28 -19.62
CA ALA A 134 17.52 -5.70 -19.46
C ALA A 134 17.97 -6.51 -20.69
N LYS A 135 18.25 -7.81 -20.48
CA LYS A 135 18.34 -8.77 -21.59
C LYS A 135 16.96 -8.98 -22.20
N LYS A 136 16.92 -9.51 -23.42
CA LYS A 136 15.64 -9.82 -24.09
C LYS A 136 14.83 -10.82 -23.25
N GLY A 137 13.57 -10.51 -22.97
CA GLY A 137 12.68 -11.30 -22.13
C GLY A 137 12.86 -11.11 -20.62
N ASP A 138 13.59 -10.09 -20.17
CA ASP A 138 13.91 -9.85 -18.76
C ASP A 138 13.27 -8.54 -18.24
N CYS A 139 12.73 -8.60 -17.04
CA CYS A 139 12.09 -7.49 -16.36
C CYS A 139 13.07 -6.61 -15.57
N ASN A 140 14.31 -7.03 -15.36
CA ASN A 140 15.31 -6.33 -14.55
C ASN A 140 14.72 -5.76 -13.24
N ALA A 141 14.03 -6.63 -12.50
CA ALA A 141 13.06 -6.24 -11.47
C ALA A 141 13.66 -5.55 -10.24
N LYS A 142 14.97 -5.70 -10.02
CA LYS A 142 15.72 -5.17 -8.88
C LYS A 142 16.66 -4.01 -9.26
N GLU A 143 16.62 -3.55 -10.51
CA GLU A 143 17.49 -2.46 -10.97
C GLU A 143 17.03 -1.10 -10.42
N GLY A 144 17.95 -0.44 -9.71
CA GLY A 144 17.76 0.90 -9.19
C GLY A 144 17.01 0.97 -7.85
N ASN A 145 16.71 2.20 -7.45
CA ASN A 145 16.01 2.54 -6.21
C ASN A 145 14.63 3.12 -6.60
N PRO A 146 13.51 2.56 -6.10
CA PRO A 146 13.36 1.67 -4.95
C PRO A 146 13.27 0.17 -5.27
N PHE A 147 13.37 -0.22 -6.54
CA PHE A 147 13.20 -1.60 -7.01
C PHE A 147 14.03 -2.63 -6.24
N GLY A 148 15.36 -2.51 -6.25
CA GLY A 148 16.24 -3.45 -5.55
C GLY A 148 15.98 -3.47 -4.04
N PRO A 149 16.07 -2.32 -3.35
CA PRO A 149 15.81 -2.25 -1.91
C PRO A 149 14.48 -2.86 -1.48
N PHE A 150 13.39 -2.64 -2.24
CA PHE A 150 12.07 -3.19 -1.93
C PHE A 150 12.07 -4.72 -1.89
N TRP A 151 12.58 -5.37 -2.93
CA TRP A 151 12.61 -6.83 -2.99
C TRP A 151 13.67 -7.43 -2.05
N ASP A 152 14.80 -6.74 -1.86
CA ASP A 152 15.85 -7.14 -0.91
C ASP A 152 15.35 -7.18 0.53
N TRP A 153 14.43 -6.29 0.91
CA TRP A 153 13.86 -6.23 2.25
C TRP A 153 13.16 -7.52 2.69
N PHE A 154 12.63 -8.27 1.73
CA PHE A 154 11.94 -9.55 1.94
C PHE A 154 12.76 -10.75 1.46
N GLU A 155 14.05 -10.56 1.17
CA GLU A 155 14.92 -11.61 0.62
C GLU A 155 14.33 -12.25 -0.65
N ILE A 156 13.78 -11.42 -1.53
CA ILE A 156 13.20 -11.84 -2.80
C ILE A 156 14.21 -11.65 -3.93
N ASP A 157 14.58 -12.78 -4.53
CA ASP A 157 15.20 -12.88 -5.85
C ASP A 157 14.23 -13.57 -6.82
N PHE A 158 14.36 -13.25 -8.10
CA PHE A 158 13.50 -13.78 -9.16
C PHE A 158 14.33 -14.65 -10.11
N GLU A 159 13.79 -15.83 -10.42
CA GLU A 159 14.42 -16.79 -11.31
C GLU A 159 14.07 -16.54 -12.77
N GLU A 160 12.85 -16.08 -13.02
CA GLU A 160 12.30 -15.92 -14.35
C GLU A 160 11.49 -14.63 -14.47
N SER A 161 11.49 -14.07 -15.67
CA SER A 161 10.66 -12.93 -16.05
C SER A 161 9.51 -13.40 -16.94
N GLU A 162 8.32 -12.87 -16.69
CA GLU A 162 7.09 -13.12 -17.45
C GLU A 162 6.66 -11.83 -18.15
N ILE A 163 6.79 -11.84 -19.48
CA ILE A 163 6.36 -10.72 -20.32
C ILE A 163 4.87 -10.87 -20.62
N PHE A 164 4.04 -10.02 -20.01
CA PHE A 164 2.59 -10.15 -20.11
C PHE A 164 1.96 -9.37 -21.27
N GLY A 165 2.72 -8.51 -21.95
CA GLY A 165 2.25 -7.84 -23.16
C GLY A 165 1.64 -8.85 -24.16
N PRO A 166 0.48 -8.55 -24.76
CA PRO A 166 -0.20 -7.25 -24.82
C PRO A 166 -1.30 -7.05 -23.76
N LEU A 167 -1.32 -7.79 -22.64
CA LEU A 167 -2.37 -7.62 -21.63
C LEU A 167 -2.27 -6.26 -20.92
N TYR A 168 -3.42 -5.70 -20.55
CA TYR A 168 -3.53 -4.42 -19.83
C TYR A 168 -4.32 -4.58 -18.52
N PHE A 169 -4.09 -3.66 -17.57
CA PHE A 169 -4.75 -3.64 -16.26
C PHE A 169 -6.13 -2.97 -16.29
N ASN A 170 -6.97 -3.30 -17.28
CA ASN A 170 -8.30 -2.70 -17.39
C ASN A 170 -9.34 -3.45 -16.54
N THR A 171 -9.43 -3.10 -15.26
CA THR A 171 -10.33 -3.72 -14.28
C THR A 171 -11.82 -3.55 -14.59
N HIS A 172 -12.17 -2.67 -15.52
CA HIS A 172 -13.56 -2.41 -15.93
C HIS A 172 -13.96 -3.15 -17.21
N SER A 173 -13.04 -3.91 -17.81
CA SER A 173 -13.32 -4.75 -18.97
C SER A 173 -13.34 -6.22 -18.54
N PRO A 174 -14.53 -6.86 -18.47
CA PRO A 174 -14.63 -8.28 -18.14
C PRO A 174 -13.81 -9.17 -19.09
N SER A 175 -13.73 -8.83 -20.37
CA SER A 175 -12.92 -9.56 -21.35
C SER A 175 -11.42 -9.44 -21.04
N ALA A 176 -10.93 -8.24 -20.70
CA ALA A 176 -9.53 -8.05 -20.33
C ALA A 176 -9.16 -8.86 -19.07
N MET A 177 -10.03 -8.85 -18.04
CA MET A 177 -9.79 -9.66 -16.84
C MET A 177 -9.86 -11.16 -17.13
N HIS A 178 -10.77 -11.59 -18.03
CA HIS A 178 -10.84 -12.98 -18.45
C HIS A 178 -9.57 -13.44 -19.16
N GLU A 179 -8.97 -12.60 -20.02
CA GLU A 179 -7.68 -12.92 -20.66
C GLU A 179 -6.56 -13.16 -19.64
N TRP A 180 -6.49 -12.35 -18.58
CA TRP A 180 -5.55 -12.57 -17.48
C TRP A 180 -5.80 -13.90 -16.76
N ILE A 181 -7.05 -14.20 -16.42
CA ILE A 181 -7.43 -15.44 -15.72
C ILE A 181 -7.09 -16.69 -16.54
N VAL A 182 -7.34 -16.64 -17.86
CA VAL A 182 -7.04 -17.75 -18.76
C VAL A 182 -5.54 -17.93 -18.96
N LYS A 183 -4.79 -16.84 -19.16
CA LYS A 183 -3.35 -16.89 -19.42
C LYS A 183 -2.55 -17.27 -18.17
N TYR A 184 -2.93 -16.76 -17.00
CA TYR A 184 -2.20 -16.93 -15.74
C TYR A 184 -3.08 -17.58 -14.68
N ARG A 185 -3.30 -18.89 -14.86
CA ARG A 185 -4.02 -19.73 -13.90
C ARG A 185 -3.21 -19.93 -12.60
N PRO A 186 -3.87 -20.21 -11.46
CA PRO A 186 -3.19 -20.34 -10.16
C PRO A 186 -2.10 -21.42 -10.13
N ASP A 187 -2.27 -22.50 -10.90
CA ASP A 187 -1.21 -23.44 -11.24
C ASP A 187 -0.91 -23.28 -12.74
N PRO A 188 0.32 -22.92 -13.16
CA PRO A 188 1.56 -22.85 -12.38
C PRO A 188 1.92 -21.46 -11.82
N TYR A 189 0.98 -20.50 -11.77
CA TYR A 189 1.24 -19.12 -11.32
C TYR A 189 0.51 -18.81 -10.00
N PRO A 190 0.97 -19.34 -8.85
CA PRO A 190 0.32 -19.11 -7.56
C PRO A 190 0.47 -17.65 -7.13
N VAL A 191 1.58 -16.99 -7.48
CA VAL A 191 1.82 -15.56 -7.22
C VAL A 191 2.11 -14.82 -8.52
N LEU A 192 1.33 -13.78 -8.80
CA LEU A 192 1.61 -12.82 -9.86
C LEU A 192 2.34 -11.62 -9.25
N ALA A 193 3.68 -11.65 -9.25
CA ALA A 193 4.52 -10.59 -8.68
C ALA A 193 4.94 -9.58 -9.76
N PHE A 194 4.52 -8.33 -9.64
CA PHE A 194 4.78 -7.29 -10.65
C PHE A 194 5.90 -6.35 -10.25
N VAL A 195 6.76 -5.98 -11.22
CA VAL A 195 7.84 -4.98 -10.99
C VAL A 195 7.35 -3.62 -10.50
N GLY A 196 6.09 -3.29 -10.78
CA GLY A 196 5.41 -2.08 -10.36
C GLY A 196 3.92 -2.35 -10.17
N PRO A 197 3.12 -1.37 -9.72
CA PRO A 197 1.71 -1.59 -9.45
C PRO A 197 0.95 -2.02 -10.71
N PRO A 198 0.12 -3.08 -10.66
CA PRO A 198 -0.71 -3.50 -11.79
C PRO A 198 -1.94 -2.58 -11.95
N ALA A 199 -1.68 -1.29 -12.14
CA ALA A 199 -2.66 -0.22 -12.10
C ALA A 199 -2.26 0.95 -13.01
N PRO A 200 -3.24 1.65 -13.61
CA PRO A 200 -2.97 2.93 -14.25
C PRO A 200 -2.58 3.99 -13.21
N PHE A 201 -1.84 4.99 -13.67
CA PHE A 201 -1.61 6.23 -12.93
C PHE A 201 -1.86 7.42 -13.87
N PRO A 202 -2.68 8.41 -13.48
CA PRO A 202 -3.46 8.46 -12.24
C PRO A 202 -4.58 7.41 -12.18
N VAL A 203 -5.11 7.19 -10.99
CA VAL A 203 -6.21 6.27 -10.70
C VAL A 203 -7.44 6.67 -11.51
N THR A 204 -8.20 5.67 -11.93
CA THR A 204 -9.48 5.92 -12.61
C THR A 204 -10.52 6.42 -11.61
N TYR A 205 -11.45 7.25 -12.07
CA TYR A 205 -12.58 7.75 -11.29
C TYR A 205 -13.38 6.64 -10.59
N HIS A 206 -13.50 5.47 -11.24
CA HIS A 206 -14.17 4.32 -10.67
C HIS A 206 -13.41 3.72 -9.48
N ASN A 207 -12.08 3.56 -9.63
CA ASN A 207 -11.23 2.98 -8.58
C ASN A 207 -10.92 3.99 -7.46
N ALA A 208 -10.98 5.30 -7.72
CA ALA A 208 -10.80 6.34 -6.69
C ALA A 208 -11.79 6.17 -5.52
N LYS A 209 -12.99 5.65 -5.79
CA LYS A 209 -14.02 5.37 -4.77
C LYS A 209 -13.60 4.30 -3.75
N LEU A 210 -12.58 3.49 -4.07
CA LEU A 210 -12.04 2.48 -3.17
C LEU A 210 -11.27 3.09 -1.99
N HIS A 211 -10.94 4.39 -2.03
CA HIS A 211 -10.38 5.10 -0.89
C HIS A 211 -11.21 4.95 0.40
N ARG A 212 -12.53 4.68 0.30
CA ARG A 212 -13.40 4.40 1.46
C ARG A 212 -12.93 3.22 2.32
N TYR A 213 -12.14 2.30 1.76
CA TYR A 213 -11.58 1.14 2.44
C TYR A 213 -10.18 1.41 3.02
N VAL A 214 -9.57 2.54 2.68
CA VAL A 214 -8.27 2.97 3.20
C VAL A 214 -8.53 3.81 4.45
N GLN A 215 -8.62 3.13 5.59
CA GLN A 215 -8.96 3.76 6.87
C GLN A 215 -7.69 3.93 7.70
N TRP A 216 -7.46 5.13 8.23
CA TRP A 216 -6.32 5.42 9.11
C TRP A 216 -6.26 4.42 10.27
N SER A 217 -5.04 4.03 10.65
CA SER A 217 -4.79 3.26 11.86
C SER A 217 -5.27 4.02 13.10
N ASP A 218 -5.59 3.29 14.16
CA ASP A 218 -6.09 3.89 15.40
C ASP A 218 -5.09 4.89 15.98
N GLN A 219 -3.79 4.60 15.87
CA GLN A 219 -2.71 5.53 16.24
C GLN A 219 -2.84 6.88 15.51
N TYR A 220 -3.06 6.87 14.19
CA TYR A 220 -3.13 8.10 13.41
C TYR A 220 -4.45 8.84 13.61
N ASN A 221 -5.57 8.11 13.82
CA ASN A 221 -6.83 8.72 14.23
C ASN A 221 -6.67 9.45 15.56
N MET A 222 -6.08 8.81 16.57
CA MET A 222 -5.84 9.41 17.88
C MET A 222 -4.95 10.65 17.79
N LYS A 223 -3.82 10.57 17.05
CA LYS A 223 -2.91 11.72 16.85
C LYS A 223 -3.61 12.89 16.17
N ALA A 224 -4.48 12.63 15.20
CA ALA A 224 -5.25 13.68 14.53
C ALA A 224 -6.28 14.32 15.47
N GLU A 225 -7.01 13.51 16.25
CA GLU A 225 -7.99 14.00 17.22
C GLU A 225 -7.32 14.83 18.31
N GLU A 226 -6.21 14.36 18.87
CA GLU A 226 -5.41 15.07 19.87
C GLU A 226 -4.92 16.41 19.33
N PHE A 227 -4.33 16.43 18.13
CA PHE A 227 -3.89 17.68 17.51
C PHE A 227 -5.03 18.69 17.34
N ILE A 228 -6.20 18.23 16.88
CA ILE A 228 -7.36 19.10 16.72
C ILE A 228 -7.87 19.60 18.08
N LEU A 229 -7.93 18.75 19.10
CA LEU A 229 -8.37 19.11 20.44
C LEU A 229 -7.45 20.15 21.08
N GLU A 230 -6.14 19.99 20.95
CA GLU A 230 -5.16 20.87 21.57
C GLU A 230 -4.99 22.21 20.86
N ASN A 231 -5.12 22.23 19.52
CA ASN A 231 -4.70 23.38 18.72
C ASN A 231 -5.87 24.09 18.01
N LEU A 232 -6.97 23.38 17.72
CA LEU A 232 -8.02 23.84 16.82
C LEU A 232 -9.43 23.77 17.43
N TYR A 233 -9.59 23.28 18.67
CA TYR A 233 -10.90 23.03 19.27
C TYR A 233 -11.76 24.30 19.36
N ASP A 234 -11.18 25.37 19.93
CA ASP A 234 -11.84 26.67 20.07
C ASP A 234 -11.94 27.44 18.74
N LEU A 235 -11.28 26.96 17.69
CA LEU A 235 -11.27 27.55 16.35
C LEU A 235 -12.24 26.86 15.39
N ARG A 236 -13.11 25.98 15.89
CA ARG A 236 -14.12 25.30 15.05
C ARG A 236 -15.21 26.30 14.61
N PRO A 237 -15.67 26.23 13.35
CA PRO A 237 -15.16 25.40 12.26
C PRO A 237 -13.83 25.92 11.71
N PHE A 238 -12.90 25.02 11.39
CA PHE A 238 -11.61 25.36 10.79
C PHE A 238 -11.54 24.91 9.33
N ILE A 239 -10.66 25.55 8.56
CA ILE A 239 -10.36 25.20 7.16
C ILE A 239 -8.95 24.61 7.13
N ALA A 240 -8.80 23.45 6.49
CA ALA A 240 -7.50 22.83 6.24
C ALA A 240 -7.13 23.00 4.76
N ILE A 241 -5.98 23.62 4.49
CA ILE A 241 -5.43 23.78 3.14
C ILE A 241 -4.12 23.00 3.00
N HIS A 242 -3.91 22.36 1.85
CA HIS A 242 -2.67 21.66 1.53
C HIS A 242 -1.85 22.47 0.53
N LEU A 243 -0.73 23.02 1.00
CA LEU A 243 0.17 23.84 0.18
C LEU A 243 1.33 23.00 -0.37
N ARG A 244 1.21 22.56 -1.62
CA ARG A 244 2.28 21.87 -2.34
C ARG A 244 3.16 22.88 -3.08
N ASN A 245 4.00 23.61 -2.34
CA ASN A 245 4.78 24.74 -2.86
C ASN A 245 6.29 24.45 -3.02
N GLY A 246 6.69 23.18 -3.00
CA GLY A 246 8.08 22.77 -3.17
C GLY A 246 8.66 23.13 -4.55
N VAL A 247 9.97 23.38 -4.61
CA VAL A 247 10.68 23.73 -5.86
C VAL A 247 10.56 22.64 -6.94
N ASP A 248 10.51 21.38 -6.53
CA ASP A 248 10.27 20.23 -7.41
C ASP A 248 8.90 20.32 -8.08
N PHE A 249 7.88 20.70 -7.30
CA PHE A 249 6.52 20.86 -7.77
C PHE A 249 6.33 22.10 -8.64
N LYS A 250 6.99 23.22 -8.30
CA LYS A 250 7.03 24.42 -9.16
C LYS A 250 7.49 24.07 -10.58
N ARG A 251 8.59 23.33 -10.70
CA ARG A 251 9.11 22.88 -12.00
C ARG A 251 8.16 21.92 -12.72
N ALA A 252 7.51 21.02 -11.98
CA ALA A 252 6.49 20.17 -12.59
C ALA A 252 5.35 20.99 -13.19
N CYS A 253 4.90 22.04 -12.50
CA CYS A 253 3.84 22.93 -12.98
C CYS A 253 4.21 23.76 -14.22
N GLU A 254 5.50 23.92 -14.54
CA GLU A 254 5.94 24.56 -15.80
C GLU A 254 5.46 23.78 -17.05
N HIS A 255 5.09 22.49 -16.89
CA HIS A 255 4.65 21.61 -17.96
C HIS A 255 3.12 21.39 -18.02
N VAL A 256 2.34 22.14 -17.24
CA VAL A 256 0.89 21.91 -17.11
C VAL A 256 0.12 22.22 -18.40
N LYS A 257 0.65 23.10 -19.26
CA LYS A 257 0.03 23.46 -20.55
C LYS A 257 0.16 22.33 -21.57
N GLU A 258 1.26 21.60 -21.56
CA GLU A 258 1.49 20.45 -22.41
C GLU A 258 0.83 19.17 -21.87
N SER A 259 0.67 19.07 -20.54
CA SER A 259 0.02 17.93 -19.88
C SER A 259 -1.07 18.36 -18.87
N PRO A 260 -2.24 18.82 -19.33
CA PRO A 260 -3.27 19.35 -18.44
C PRO A 260 -3.87 18.33 -17.47
N SER A 261 -3.77 17.04 -17.79
CA SER A 261 -4.26 15.93 -16.97
C SER A 261 -3.18 15.27 -16.10
N MET A 262 -2.04 15.95 -15.92
CA MET A 262 -0.92 15.43 -15.13
C MET A 262 -1.30 15.13 -13.68
N PHE A 263 -0.74 14.05 -13.14
CA PHE A 263 -0.97 13.59 -11.77
C PHE A 263 -2.47 13.53 -11.44
N ALA A 264 -2.88 14.12 -10.31
CA ALA A 264 -4.25 14.08 -9.82
C ALA A 264 -5.15 15.20 -10.40
N ALA A 265 -4.73 15.93 -11.44
CA ALA A 265 -5.51 17.06 -11.99
C ALA A 265 -6.94 16.69 -12.39
N LYS A 266 -7.13 15.44 -12.86
CA LYS A 266 -8.44 14.88 -13.25
C LYS A 266 -9.49 14.92 -12.13
N GLN A 267 -9.08 15.01 -10.86
CA GLN A 267 -10.03 15.16 -9.75
C GLN A 267 -10.83 16.48 -9.84
N CYS A 268 -10.26 17.51 -10.48
CA CYS A 268 -10.90 18.81 -10.69
C CYS A 268 -11.46 18.94 -12.11
N ILE A 269 -10.67 18.60 -13.13
CA ILE A 269 -11.03 18.84 -14.53
C ILE A 269 -11.84 17.70 -15.17
N GLY A 270 -11.99 16.57 -14.47
CA GLY A 270 -12.65 15.36 -14.96
C GLY A 270 -11.73 14.46 -15.79
N GLU A 271 -12.12 13.18 -15.95
CA GLU A 271 -11.31 12.15 -16.63
C GLU A 271 -10.81 12.51 -18.02
N ARG A 272 -11.59 13.29 -18.77
CA ARG A 272 -11.29 13.73 -20.14
C ARG A 272 -11.16 15.26 -20.24
N GLY A 273 -10.98 15.96 -19.11
CA GLY A 273 -10.94 17.42 -19.10
C GLY A 273 -12.29 18.08 -19.38
N GLN A 274 -13.40 17.38 -19.16
CA GLN A 274 -14.74 17.90 -19.49
C GLN A 274 -15.18 19.11 -18.66
N TYR A 275 -14.50 19.41 -17.54
CA TYR A 275 -14.79 20.57 -16.69
C TYR A 275 -13.80 21.73 -16.89
N GLY A 276 -12.85 21.60 -17.82
CA GLY A 276 -11.88 22.64 -18.14
C GLY A 276 -10.46 22.10 -18.32
N THR A 277 -9.51 23.03 -18.38
CA THR A 277 -8.07 22.73 -18.43
C THR A 277 -7.40 23.18 -17.14
N THR A 278 -6.39 22.43 -16.69
CA THR A 278 -5.56 22.85 -15.56
C THR A 278 -4.76 24.09 -15.96
N THR A 279 -4.76 25.11 -15.10
CA THR A 279 -4.01 26.36 -15.30
C THR A 279 -2.76 26.39 -14.43
N ASP A 280 -1.83 27.30 -14.74
CA ASP A 280 -0.62 27.53 -13.95
C ASP A 280 -0.98 27.85 -12.48
N GLU A 281 -1.97 28.72 -12.25
CA GLU A 281 -2.45 29.07 -10.90
C GLU A 281 -3.16 27.93 -10.17
N MET A 282 -3.85 27.02 -10.89
CA MET A 282 -4.39 25.81 -10.26
C MET A 282 -3.28 24.85 -9.82
N CYS A 283 -2.18 24.76 -10.59
CA CYS A 283 -1.07 23.87 -10.29
C CYS A 283 -0.17 24.46 -9.19
N PHE A 284 0.23 25.72 -9.30
CA PHE A 284 1.13 26.40 -8.38
C PHE A 284 0.59 27.80 -8.04
N PRO A 285 -0.37 27.92 -7.11
CA PRO A 285 -1.04 29.17 -6.83
C PRO A 285 -0.09 30.21 -6.24
N SER A 286 -0.26 31.46 -6.64
CA SER A 286 0.45 32.59 -6.04
C SER A 286 0.04 32.79 -4.57
N THR A 287 0.88 33.46 -3.79
CA THR A 287 0.53 33.83 -2.41
C THR A 287 -0.75 34.65 -2.36
N ASP A 288 -0.93 35.59 -3.30
CA ASP A 288 -2.14 36.42 -3.38
C ASP A 288 -3.38 35.56 -3.66
N THR A 289 -3.27 34.59 -4.55
CA THR A 289 -4.34 33.61 -4.84
C THR A 289 -4.70 32.81 -3.58
N VAL A 290 -3.70 32.28 -2.85
CA VAL A 290 -3.92 31.47 -1.64
C VAL A 290 -4.57 32.28 -0.53
N VAL A 291 -4.14 33.53 -0.32
CA VAL A 291 -4.68 34.39 0.76
C VAL A 291 -6.08 34.91 0.44
N ALA A 292 -6.40 35.10 -0.84
CA ALA A 292 -7.71 35.58 -1.26
C ALA A 292 -8.83 34.53 -1.24
N GLN A 293 -8.49 33.23 -1.34
CA GLN A 293 -9.42 32.09 -1.31
C GLN A 293 -9.73 31.64 0.11
#